data_AF-A0A519SZG9-F1
#
_entry.id   AF-A0A519SZG9-F1
#
_cell.length_a   1.000
_cell.length_b   1.000
_cell.length_c   1.000
_cell.angle_alpha   90.00
_cell.angle_beta   90.00
_cell.angle_gamma   90.00
#
_symmetry.space_group_name_H-M   'P 1'
#
loop_
_entity.id
_entity.type
_entity.pdbx_description
1 polymer ?
#
loop_
_entity_poly.entity_id
_entity_poly.type
_entity_poly.pdbx_seq_one_letter_code
_entity_poly.pdbx_strand_id
1 'polypeptide(L)' 'MASQQKQYDEQQALDRAIGMLWEKGYEHASSCDLQAAMGMGSFYLAFKDGKQELFFQSMERFFALPPTAAR' A
#
# COMPACT_ATOMS: atom_id res chain seq x y z
N MET A 1 -25.20 9.67 6.40
CA MET A 1 -23.93 10.34 6.71
C MET A 1 -23.11 9.37 7.54
N ALA A 2 -22.14 8.69 6.93
CA ALA A 2 -21.31 7.71 7.64
C ALA A 2 -20.08 8.42 8.18
N SER A 3 -20.07 8.63 9.48
CA SER A 3 -18.92 9.00 10.29
C SER A 3 -18.02 7.78 10.49
N GLN A 4 -16.80 7.79 9.94
CA GLN A 4 -15.69 6.95 10.39
C GLN A 4 -14.46 7.87 10.38
N GLN A 5 -14.16 8.49 11.52
CA GLN A 5 -13.13 8.01 12.45
C GLN A 5 -11.79 7.82 11.75
N LYS A 6 -10.76 8.41 12.35
CA LYS A 6 -9.34 8.36 12.00
C LYS A 6 -8.81 6.91 12.14
N GLN A 7 -9.46 5.96 11.49
CA GLN A 7 -9.00 4.61 11.31
C GLN A 7 -7.85 4.71 10.32
N TYR A 8 -6.74 4.15 10.75
CA TYR A 8 -5.66 3.77 9.86
C TYR A 8 -6.25 3.16 8.59
N ASP A 9 -6.14 3.90 7.49
CA ASP A 9 -6.78 3.55 6.23
C ASP A 9 -5.78 2.69 5.46
N GLU A 10 -5.76 1.41 5.79
CA GLU A 10 -4.86 0.41 5.17
C GLU A 10 -4.96 0.46 3.64
N GLN A 11 -6.13 0.79 3.12
CA GLN A 11 -6.36 1.00 1.70
C GLN A 11 -5.52 2.16 1.13
N GLN A 12 -5.50 3.31 1.80
CA GLN A 12 -4.64 4.44 1.38
C GLN A 12 -3.15 4.12 1.53
N ALA A 13 -2.79 3.29 2.51
CA ALA A 13 -1.41 2.82 2.66
C ALA A 13 -0.99 1.98 1.44
N LEU A 14 -1.82 1.02 1.05
CA LEU A 14 -1.61 0.21 -0.14
C LEU A 14 -1.53 1.08 -1.40
N ASP A 15 -2.40 2.08 -1.57
CA ASP A 15 -2.32 3.01 -2.71
C ASP A 15 -0.97 3.75 -2.78
N ARG A 16 -0.43 4.20 -1.64
CA ARG A 16 0.89 4.83 -1.58
C ARG A 16 2.02 3.83 -1.82
N ALA A 17 1.89 2.60 -1.33
CA ALA A 17 2.84 1.53 -1.58
C ALA A 17 2.91 1.16 -3.07
N ILE A 18 1.76 1.09 -3.76
CA ILE A 18 1.68 0.90 -5.21
C ILE A 18 2.48 1.99 -5.93
N GLY A 19 2.29 3.26 -5.56
CA GLY A 19 3.05 4.38 -6.14
C GLY A 19 4.56 4.21 -5.98
N MET A 20 5.02 3.88 -4.77
CA MET A 20 6.45 3.66 -4.51
C MET A 20 7.01 2.45 -5.27
N LEU A 21 6.22 1.38 -5.38
CA LEU A 21 6.58 0.21 -6.18
C LEU A 21 6.65 0.53 -7.67
N TRP A 22 5.82 1.45 -8.17
CA TRP A 22 5.87 1.92 -9.56
C TRP A 22 7.09 2.81 -9.84
N GLU A 23 7.48 3.66 -8.88
CA GLU A 23 8.62 4.56 -9.06
C GLU A 23 9.97 3.86 -8.88
N LYS A 24 10.11 3.01 -7.86
CA LYS A 24 11.38 2.33 -7.55
C LYS A 24 11.47 0.89 -8.06
N GLY A 25 10.34 0.20 -8.23
CA GLY A 25 10.30 -1.24 -8.45
C GLY A 25 10.41 -2.04 -7.15
N TYR A 26 9.87 -3.26 -7.15
CA TYR A 26 9.86 -4.14 -5.98
C TYR A 26 11.25 -4.47 -5.45
N GLU A 27 12.24 -4.72 -6.31
CA GLU A 27 13.60 -5.09 -5.86
C GLU A 27 14.32 -3.92 -5.15
N HIS A 28 14.12 -2.68 -5.62
CA HIS A 28 14.79 -1.49 -5.05
C HIS A 28 14.00 -0.83 -3.91
N ALA A 29 12.69 -1.07 -3.81
CA ALA A 29 11.87 -0.54 -2.71
C ALA A 29 12.20 -1.25 -1.39
N SER A 30 12.83 -0.57 -0.43
CA SER A 30 13.14 -1.14 0.87
C SER A 30 11.91 -1.18 1.79
N SER A 31 11.98 -1.95 2.89
CA SER A 31 10.93 -1.90 3.93
C SER A 31 10.79 -0.49 4.54
N CYS A 32 11.90 0.22 4.75
CA CYS A 32 11.88 1.63 5.16
C CYS A 32 11.23 2.56 4.12
N ASP A 33 11.47 2.32 2.83
CA ASP A 33 10.87 3.11 1.75
C ASP A 33 9.35 2.97 1.74
N LEU A 34 8.87 1.74 1.91
CA LEU A 34 7.44 1.43 1.97
C LEU A 34 6.80 1.99 3.25
N GLN A 35 7.48 1.91 4.40
CA GLN A 35 7.06 2.56 5.65
C GLN A 35 6.93 4.08 5.47
N ALA A 36 7.94 4.70 4.87
CA ALA A 36 7.95 6.14 4.61
C ALA A 36 6.82 6.55 3.64
N ALA A 37 6.62 5.81 2.54
CA ALA A 37 5.56 6.07 1.58
C ALA A 37 4.17 5.94 2.21
N MET A 38 3.94 4.90 3.00
CA MET A 38 2.67 4.67 3.69
C MET A 38 2.45 5.65 4.86
N GLY A 39 3.50 6.27 5.39
CA GLY A 39 3.44 7.08 6.60
C GLY A 39 3.22 6.23 7.86
N MET A 40 3.71 4.99 7.85
CA MET A 40 3.47 3.98 8.89
C MET A 40 4.80 3.39 9.34
N GLY A 41 5.00 3.25 10.65
CA GLY A 41 6.30 2.84 11.22
C GLY A 41 6.56 1.33 11.18
N SER A 42 5.52 0.50 11.21
CA SER A 42 5.68 -0.95 11.08
C SER A 42 4.44 -1.59 10.50
N PHE A 43 4.58 -2.03 9.26
CA PHE A 43 3.58 -2.83 8.58
C PHE A 43 3.61 -4.31 9.02
N TYR A 44 4.57 -4.75 9.84
CA TYR A 44 4.59 -6.11 10.40
C TYR A 44 3.38 -6.46 11.28
N LEU A 45 2.71 -5.45 11.84
CA LEU A 45 1.47 -5.63 12.60
C LEU A 45 0.25 -5.83 11.71
N ALA A 46 0.29 -5.29 10.49
CA ALA A 46 -0.80 -5.36 9.50
C ALA A 46 -0.57 -6.49 8.47
N PHE A 47 0.68 -6.81 8.15
CA PHE A 47 1.10 -7.77 7.14
C PHE A 47 2.12 -8.73 7.77
N LYS A 48 1.73 -9.98 7.97
CA LYS A 48 2.51 -11.00 8.68
C LYS A 48 3.73 -11.45 7.87
N ASP A 49 3.60 -11.52 6.55
CA ASP A 49 4.71 -11.83 5.63
C ASP A 49 5.47 -10.56 5.18
N GLY A 50 5.17 -9.41 5.80
CA GLY A 50 5.89 -8.16 5.62
C GLY A 50 5.81 -7.63 4.18
N LYS A 51 6.98 -7.44 3.55
CA LYS A 51 7.08 -6.81 2.21
C LYS A 51 6.44 -7.64 1.10
N GLN A 52 6.52 -8.98 1.16
CA GLN A 52 5.92 -9.84 0.12
C GLN A 52 4.39 -9.72 0.13
N GLU A 53 3.77 -9.83 1.30
CA GLU A 53 2.32 -9.70 1.42
C GLU A 53 1.84 -8.29 1.11
N LEU A 54 2.59 -7.26 1.53
CA LEU A 54 2.32 -5.88 1.10
C LEU A 54 2.32 -5.77 -0.43
N PHE A 55 3.29 -6.39 -1.11
CA PHE A 55 3.38 -6.37 -2.56
C PHE A 55 2.21 -7.09 -3.22
N PHE A 56 1.86 -8.29 -2.75
CA PHE A 56 0.73 -9.04 -3.28
C PHE A 56 -0.59 -8.29 -3.08
N GLN A 57 -0.85 -7.73 -1.89
CA GLN A 57 -2.05 -6.95 -1.64
C GLN A 57 -2.09 -5.65 -2.46
N SER A 58 -0.94 -4.99 -2.65
CA SER A 58 -0.82 -3.82 -3.52
C SER A 58 -1.17 -4.15 -4.97
N MET A 59 -0.67 -5.27 -5.49
CA MET A 59 -1.00 -5.73 -6.84
C MET A 59 -2.47 -6.17 -6.94
N GLU A 60 -2.96 -6.95 -5.98
CA GLU A 60 -4.35 -7.42 -5.95
C GLU A 60 -5.31 -6.22 -5.95
N ARG A 61 -5.04 -5.19 -5.15
CA ARG A 61 -5.79 -3.93 -5.16
C ARG A 61 -5.72 -3.21 -6.50
N PHE A 62 -4.53 -3.09 -7.09
CA PHE A 62 -4.36 -2.49 -8.40
C PHE A 62 -5.17 -3.20 -9.49
N PHE A 63 -5.26 -4.53 -9.45
CA PHE A 63 -6.05 -5.32 -10.39
C PHE A 63 -7.54 -5.38 -10.05
N ALA A 64 -7.90 -5.31 -8.76
CA ALA A 64 -9.28 -5.33 -8.29
C ALA A 64 -9.99 -3.99 -8.50
N LEU A 65 -9.24 -2.88 -8.49
CA LEU A 65 -9.72 -1.61 -8.99
C LEU A 65 -9.88 -1.75 -10.51
N PRO A 66 -11.09 -1.59 -11.08
CA PRO A 66 -11.20 -1.49 -12.54
C PRO A 66 -10.28 -0.34 -12.99
N PRO A 67 -9.60 -0.43 -14.14
CA PRO A 67 -8.70 0.61 -14.66
C PRO A 67 -9.40 1.97 -14.97
N THR A 68 -10.60 2.18 -14.46
CA THR A 68 -11.53 3.23 -14.81
C THR A 68 -11.46 4.39 -13.81
N ALA A 69 -10.44 5.23 -13.98
CA ALA A 69 -10.58 6.68 -13.85
C ALA A 69 -9.41 7.41 -14.54
N ALA A 70 -8.87 6.87 -15.64
CA ALA A 70 -8.23 7.72 -16.64
C ALA A 70 -9.36 8.37 -17.46
N ARG A 71 -9.36 9.70 -17.43
CA ARG A 71 -10.32 10.65 -18.03
C ARG A 71 -10.81 10.31 -19.42
#